data_AF-A0A2I4EAE8-F1
#
_entry.id   AF-A0A2I4EAE8-F1
#
_cell.length_a   1.000
_cell.length_b   1.000
_cell.length_c   1.000
_cell.angle_alpha   90.00
_cell.angle_beta   90.00
_cell.angle_gamma   90.00
#
_symmetry.space_group_name_H-M   'P 1'
#
loop_
_entity.id
_entity.type
_entity.pdbx_description
1 polymer ?
#
loop_
_entity_poly.entity_id
_entity_poly.type
_entity_poly.pdbx_seq_one_letter_code
_entity_poly.pdbx_strand_id
1 'polypeptide(L)'
;MSSFEDERLVQMVEEFIESESPSPIIFSASSKCRPLNHRTQYLALQEILGSGTQAEVEILESVLRHMRSKRDADKNSSLKKWLVMRLKMDGYEASLCQTSWITSLGCPAGGSLSQFIIICLKFPTSGDYEYIDIGMEDDESGNSMKFFVDMDFKSQFELARPTPTYKELTETLPQIFVGTEDKLNNIISLLCSAAKQSLKERGLHIPPWRTTAYMQSKWLSGCTHKVSADKSKAKGVSVTDDYSNWTPSPPRAKPKRRNLGGGSALSIQFSGMSINCC
;
A
#
# COMPACT_ATOMS: atom_id res chain seq x y z
N MET A 1 -51.31 28.14 4.59
CA MET A 1 -51.16 26.75 4.15
C MET A 1 -49.69 26.35 4.26
N SER A 2 -49.20 26.19 5.49
CA SER A 2 -47.82 25.77 5.82
C SER A 2 -47.80 25.35 7.30
N SER A 3 -48.46 24.25 7.63
CA SER A 3 -48.32 23.65 8.98
C SER A 3 -48.27 22.12 8.94
N PHE A 4 -48.87 21.49 7.92
CA PHE A 4 -48.83 20.03 7.77
C PHE A 4 -47.46 19.45 7.38
N GLU A 5 -46.58 20.21 6.72
CA GLU A 5 -45.25 19.70 6.34
C GLU A 5 -44.23 19.86 7.47
N ASP A 6 -44.34 20.91 8.28
CA ASP A 6 -43.47 21.12 9.44
C ASP A 6 -43.75 20.11 10.55
N GLU A 7 -45.03 19.76 10.78
CA GLU A 7 -45.42 18.72 11.76
C GLU A 7 -44.88 17.33 11.36
N ARG A 8 -44.85 17.03 10.07
CA ARG A 8 -44.32 15.77 9.54
C ARG A 8 -42.79 15.71 9.60
N LEU A 9 -42.12 16.85 9.47
CA LEU A 9 -40.67 16.95 9.62
C LEU A 9 -40.26 16.75 11.08
N VAL A 10 -40.99 17.35 12.02
CA VAL A 10 -40.76 17.19 13.46
C VAL A 10 -40.97 15.73 13.87
N GLN A 11 -42.00 15.06 13.34
CA GLN A 11 -42.26 13.65 13.65
C GLN A 11 -41.16 12.70 13.16
N MET A 12 -40.55 12.94 11.98
CA MET A 12 -39.42 12.14 11.50
C MET A 12 -38.12 12.40 12.29
N VAL A 13 -37.96 13.61 12.85
CA VAL A 13 -36.80 13.95 13.69
C VAL A 13 -36.92 13.34 15.08
N GLU A 14 -38.13 13.33 15.67
CA GLU A 14 -38.34 12.69 16.97
C GLU A 14 -38.24 11.16 16.88
N GLU A 15 -38.69 10.54 15.79
CA GLU A 15 -38.53 9.09 15.56
C GLU A 15 -37.06 8.67 15.40
N PHE A 16 -36.19 9.56 14.88
CA PHE A 16 -34.75 9.34 14.80
C PHE A 16 -34.04 9.49 16.16
N ILE A 17 -34.51 10.40 17.02
CA ILE A 17 -33.91 10.64 18.34
C ILE A 17 -34.36 9.58 19.35
N GLU A 18 -35.60 9.08 19.26
CA GLU A 18 -36.13 8.07 20.20
C GLU A 18 -35.66 6.63 19.88
N SER A 19 -35.10 6.39 18.68
CA SER A 19 -34.51 5.10 18.31
C SER A 19 -33.07 4.89 18.81
N GLU A 20 -32.47 5.85 19.52
CA GLU A 20 -31.24 5.66 20.30
C GLU A 20 -31.52 5.25 21.77
N SER A 21 -31.99 4.01 21.97
CA SER A 21 -31.72 3.28 23.21
C SER A 21 -31.42 1.79 22.93
N PRO A 22 -30.49 1.17 23.67
CA PRO A 22 -29.74 0.01 23.19
C PRO A 22 -30.50 -1.31 23.44
N SER A 23 -31.10 -1.87 22.39
CA SER A 23 -31.48 -3.29 22.37
C SER A 23 -30.34 -4.15 21.81
N PRO A 24 -30.14 -5.38 22.33
CA PRO A 24 -28.90 -6.13 22.18
C PRO A 24 -28.78 -6.67 20.76
N ILE A 25 -27.89 -6.07 19.96
CA ILE A 25 -27.52 -6.65 18.68
C ILE A 25 -26.64 -7.86 18.96
N ILE A 26 -27.23 -9.05 18.76
CA ILE A 26 -26.51 -10.31 18.54
C ILE A 26 -25.70 -10.13 17.27
N PHE A 27 -24.47 -9.63 17.41
CA PHE A 27 -23.48 -9.68 16.35
C PHE A 27 -22.81 -11.04 16.39
N SER A 28 -23.07 -11.85 15.36
CA SER A 28 -22.22 -12.95 14.93
C SER A 28 -20.76 -12.50 14.97
N ALA A 29 -19.92 -13.29 15.64
CA ALA A 29 -18.53 -12.99 15.94
C ALA A 29 -17.71 -12.78 14.66
N SER A 30 -17.61 -11.54 14.22
CA SER A 30 -16.55 -11.05 13.34
C SER A 30 -15.65 -10.15 14.19
N SER A 31 -14.37 -10.54 14.27
CA SER A 31 -13.29 -10.04 15.13
C SER A 31 -13.42 -8.59 15.62
N LYS A 32 -14.07 -8.40 16.77
CA LYS A 32 -13.95 -7.16 17.55
C LYS A 32 -12.54 -7.13 18.15
N CYS A 33 -11.66 -6.33 17.57
CA CYS A 33 -10.40 -5.94 18.22
C CYS A 33 -10.76 -5.16 19.50
N ARG A 34 -10.85 -5.86 20.64
CA ARG A 34 -10.86 -5.21 21.95
C ARG A 34 -9.55 -4.41 22.08
N PRO A 35 -9.56 -3.20 22.66
CA PRO A 35 -8.32 -2.52 22.98
C PRO A 35 -7.53 -3.41 23.95
N LEU A 36 -6.50 -4.07 23.43
CA LEU A 36 -5.56 -4.84 24.21
C LEU A 36 -4.86 -3.85 25.14
N ASN A 37 -4.72 -4.20 26.43
CA ASN A 37 -3.93 -3.41 27.36
C ASN A 37 -2.53 -3.19 26.77
N HIS A 38 -1.95 -2.01 26.93
CA HIS A 38 -0.58 -1.68 26.52
C HIS A 38 0.42 -2.79 26.85
N ARG A 39 0.34 -3.33 28.07
CA ARG A 39 1.19 -4.44 28.51
C ARG A 39 1.01 -5.70 27.65
N THR A 40 -0.23 -6.03 27.29
CA THR A 40 -0.53 -7.19 26.44
C THR A 40 -0.03 -6.97 25.02
N GLN A 41 -0.16 -5.76 24.47
CA GLN A 41 0.37 -5.44 23.13
C GLN A 41 1.90 -5.55 23.11
N TYR A 42 2.57 -5.07 24.15
CA TYR A 42 4.01 -5.15 24.29
C TYR A 42 4.50 -6.59 24.37
N LEU A 43 3.90 -7.40 25.25
CA LEU A 43 4.25 -8.81 25.40
C LEU A 43 3.99 -9.60 24.11
N ALA A 44 2.86 -9.36 23.44
CA ALA A 44 2.55 -9.99 22.15
C ALA A 44 3.58 -9.62 21.09
N LEU A 45 4.02 -8.35 21.02
CA LEU A 45 5.05 -7.94 20.09
C LEU A 45 6.39 -8.64 20.38
N GLN A 46 6.78 -8.75 21.65
CA GLN A 46 8.00 -9.45 22.04
C GLN A 46 7.95 -10.94 21.71
N GLU A 47 6.80 -11.58 21.90
CA GLU A 47 6.60 -12.99 21.54
C GLU A 47 6.76 -13.20 20.03
N ILE A 48 6.11 -12.36 19.21
CA ILE A 48 6.21 -12.45 17.75
C ILE A 48 7.66 -12.19 17.28
N LEU A 49 8.34 -11.20 17.86
CA LEU A 49 9.73 -10.91 17.49
C LEU A 49 10.69 -12.02 17.95
N GLY A 50 10.43 -12.64 19.10
CA GLY A 50 11.24 -13.69 19.70
C GLY A 50 11.04 -15.09 19.08
N SER A 51 9.93 -15.34 18.39
CA SER A 51 9.61 -16.64 17.78
C SER A 51 10.33 -16.92 16.45
N GLY A 52 11.54 -16.40 16.26
CA GLY A 52 12.24 -16.50 14.98
C GLY A 52 12.75 -17.92 14.67
N THR A 53 12.65 -18.35 13.41
CA THR A 53 13.21 -19.63 12.96
C THR A 53 14.72 -19.53 12.81
N GLN A 54 15.40 -20.69 12.81
CA GLN A 54 16.85 -20.74 12.55
C GLN A 54 17.21 -20.07 11.21
N ALA A 55 16.40 -20.28 10.17
CA ALA A 55 16.54 -19.63 8.88
C ALA A 55 16.44 -18.09 8.95
N GLU A 56 15.51 -17.54 9.75
CA GLU A 56 15.40 -16.09 9.95
C GLU A 56 16.69 -15.51 10.55
N VAL A 57 17.27 -16.21 11.53
CA VAL A 57 18.52 -15.79 12.18
C VAL A 57 19.68 -15.82 11.19
N GLU A 58 19.83 -16.89 10.42
CA GLU A 58 20.90 -17.03 9.43
C GLU A 58 20.84 -15.96 8.34
N ILE A 59 19.64 -15.68 7.81
CA ILE A 59 19.42 -14.62 6.84
C ILE A 59 19.78 -13.26 7.47
N LEU A 60 19.31 -12.98 8.68
CA LEU A 60 19.58 -11.72 9.37
C LEU A 60 21.08 -11.53 9.61
N GLU A 61 21.78 -12.57 10.05
CA GLU A 61 23.23 -12.53 10.22
C GLU A 61 23.97 -12.28 8.91
N SER A 62 23.57 -12.95 7.82
CA SER A 62 24.14 -12.71 6.49
C SER A 62 23.93 -11.26 6.05
N VAL A 63 22.71 -10.73 6.18
CA VAL A 63 22.40 -9.33 5.86
C VAL A 63 23.28 -8.37 6.67
N LEU A 64 23.38 -8.57 7.99
CA LEU A 64 24.21 -7.73 8.87
C LEU A 64 25.71 -7.83 8.55
N ARG A 65 26.18 -9.00 8.10
CA ARG A 65 27.56 -9.22 7.66
C ARG A 65 27.86 -8.37 6.42
N HIS A 66 26.99 -8.42 5.40
CA HIS A 66 27.14 -7.63 4.18
C HIS A 66 27.01 -6.13 4.43
N MET A 67 26.07 -5.71 5.27
CA MET A 67 25.88 -4.29 5.61
C MET A 67 27.09 -3.66 6.32
N ARG A 68 27.87 -4.45 7.07
CA ARG A 68 29.15 -4.00 7.64
C ARG A 68 30.21 -3.82 6.55
N SER A 69 30.33 -4.75 5.62
CA SER A 69 31.32 -4.71 4.53
C SER A 69 31.05 -3.61 3.49
N LYS A 70 29.78 -3.23 3.25
CA LYS A 70 29.44 -2.21 2.25
C LYS A 70 29.95 -0.81 2.59
N ARG A 71 30.12 -0.49 3.88
CA ARG A 71 30.56 0.86 4.31
C ARG A 71 31.91 1.28 3.70
N ASP A 72 32.67 0.33 3.16
CA ASP A 72 33.98 0.55 2.56
C ASP A 72 33.96 0.60 1.01
N ALA A 73 32.83 0.29 0.34
CA ALA A 73 32.82 0.14 -1.12
C ALA A 73 31.50 0.53 -1.82
N ASP A 74 31.66 1.51 -2.72
CA ASP A 74 30.83 1.81 -3.90
C ASP A 74 29.61 2.76 -3.73
N LYS A 75 29.55 3.78 -4.58
CA LYS A 75 28.65 4.96 -4.50
C LYS A 75 27.50 4.94 -5.52
N ASN A 76 27.36 3.91 -6.37
CA ASN A 76 26.48 4.01 -7.55
C ASN A 76 25.41 2.91 -7.71
N SER A 77 25.29 1.95 -6.77
CA SER A 77 24.23 0.92 -6.78
C SER A 77 23.29 1.09 -5.59
N SER A 78 21.97 1.01 -5.82
CA SER A 78 21.01 1.09 -4.72
C SER A 78 21.29 0.01 -3.67
N LEU A 79 21.28 0.39 -2.39
CA LEU A 79 21.66 -0.48 -1.27
C LEU A 79 21.02 -1.87 -1.36
N LYS A 80 19.72 -1.92 -1.66
CA LYS A 80 18.93 -3.14 -1.80
C LYS A 80 19.40 -4.03 -2.96
N LYS A 81 19.70 -3.46 -4.13
CA LYS A 81 20.21 -4.22 -5.28
C LYS A 81 21.58 -4.84 -5.00
N TRP A 82 22.46 -4.07 -4.38
CA TRP A 82 23.76 -4.58 -3.96
C TRP A 82 23.62 -5.71 -2.94
N LEU A 83 22.70 -5.58 -1.98
CA LEU A 83 22.46 -6.61 -0.97
C LEU A 83 21.91 -7.89 -1.62
N VAL A 84 20.95 -7.78 -2.54
CA VAL A 84 20.45 -8.93 -3.32
C VAL A 84 21.60 -9.62 -4.06
N MET A 85 22.48 -8.87 -4.72
CA MET A 85 23.64 -9.45 -5.40
C MET A 85 24.55 -10.22 -4.42
N ARG A 86 24.81 -9.68 -3.24
CA ARG A 86 25.62 -10.34 -2.21
C ARG A 86 24.96 -11.61 -1.65
N LEU A 87 23.67 -11.56 -1.37
CA LEU A 87 22.91 -12.72 -0.90
C LEU A 87 22.90 -13.84 -1.95
N LYS A 88 22.80 -13.50 -3.24
CA LYS A 88 22.96 -14.49 -4.32
C LYS A 88 24.34 -15.12 -4.38
N MET A 89 25.40 -14.37 -4.08
CA MET A 89 26.76 -14.92 -4.01
C MET A 89 26.94 -15.89 -2.84
N ASP A 90 26.18 -15.69 -1.75
CA ASP A 90 26.14 -16.61 -0.62
C ASP A 90 25.27 -17.85 -0.88
N GLY A 91 24.58 -17.92 -2.03
CA GLY A 91 23.75 -19.07 -2.44
C GLY A 91 22.26 -18.93 -2.17
N TYR A 92 21.79 -17.78 -1.65
CA TYR A 92 20.36 -17.56 -1.43
C TYR A 92 19.60 -17.21 -2.72
N GLU A 93 18.39 -17.71 -2.87
CA GLU A 93 17.46 -17.26 -3.91
C GLU A 93 16.82 -15.92 -3.50
N ALA A 94 17.60 -14.84 -3.60
CA ALA A 94 17.15 -13.49 -3.25
C ALA A 94 16.64 -12.71 -4.47
N SER A 95 15.54 -11.97 -4.33
CA SER A 95 15.06 -11.01 -5.35
C SER A 95 14.69 -9.67 -4.75
N LEU A 96 14.69 -8.63 -5.60
CA LEU A 96 14.15 -7.33 -5.25
C LEU A 96 12.68 -7.30 -5.68
N CYS A 97 11.82 -7.26 -4.69
CA CYS A 97 10.39 -7.14 -4.86
C CYS A 97 9.97 -5.67 -4.89
N GLN A 98 9.29 -5.26 -5.96
CA GLN A 98 8.57 -3.98 -5.99
C GLN A 98 7.08 -4.23 -6.01
N THR A 99 6.37 -3.66 -5.04
CA THR A 99 4.92 -3.65 -4.93
C THR A 99 4.37 -2.29 -5.30
N SER A 100 3.26 -2.29 -6.03
CA SER A 100 2.50 -1.10 -6.40
C SER A 100 1.03 -1.32 -6.04
N TRP A 101 0.41 -0.41 -5.30
CA TRP A 101 -1.00 -0.53 -4.92
C TRP A 101 -1.75 0.78 -5.10
N ILE A 102 -3.02 0.67 -5.50
CA ILE A 102 -3.88 1.85 -5.74
C ILE A 102 -4.21 2.49 -4.40
N THR A 103 -3.89 3.77 -4.25
CA THR A 103 -4.30 4.58 -3.10
C THR A 103 -5.42 5.52 -3.53
N SER A 104 -6.55 5.51 -2.80
CA SER A 104 -7.62 6.51 -2.98
C SER A 104 -7.30 7.80 -2.21
N LEU A 105 -6.17 8.43 -2.50
CA LEU A 105 -5.83 9.74 -1.92
C LEU A 105 -6.05 10.83 -2.95
N GLY A 106 -7.28 11.34 -2.99
CA GLY A 106 -7.69 12.42 -3.88
C GLY A 106 -9.16 12.75 -3.71
N CYS A 107 -9.56 13.29 -2.55
CA CYS A 107 -10.86 13.94 -2.42
C CYS A 107 -10.68 15.44 -2.64
N PRO A 108 -11.12 16.02 -3.77
CA PRO A 108 -11.55 17.40 -3.75
C PRO A 108 -12.76 17.46 -2.82
N ALA A 109 -12.67 18.23 -1.73
CA ALA A 109 -13.82 18.51 -0.89
C ALA A 109 -14.93 19.11 -1.78
N GLY A 110 -16.01 18.34 -2.03
CA GLY A 110 -17.19 18.80 -2.78
C GLY A 110 -17.54 18.10 -4.09
N GLY A 111 -16.88 17.00 -4.48
CA GLY A 111 -17.23 16.25 -5.70
C GLY A 111 -18.29 15.16 -5.48
N SER A 112 -19.28 15.04 -6.37
CA SER A 112 -20.24 13.92 -6.41
C SER A 112 -19.53 12.55 -6.49
N LEU A 113 -20.10 11.51 -5.86
CA LEU A 113 -19.58 10.12 -5.86
C LEU A 113 -19.24 9.58 -7.26
N SER A 114 -19.95 10.04 -8.30
CA SER A 114 -19.67 9.71 -9.70
C SER A 114 -18.33 10.30 -10.20
N GLN A 115 -18.00 11.51 -9.77
CA GLN A 115 -16.76 12.20 -10.12
C GLN A 115 -15.56 11.63 -9.35
N PHE A 116 -15.79 11.11 -8.13
CA PHE A 116 -14.79 10.41 -7.32
C PHE A 116 -14.31 9.11 -7.99
N ILE A 117 -15.24 8.29 -8.51
CA ILE A 117 -14.91 7.07 -9.25
C ILE A 117 -14.11 7.39 -10.52
N ILE A 118 -14.50 8.42 -11.26
CA ILE A 118 -13.79 8.82 -12.49
C ILE A 118 -12.37 9.32 -12.19
N ILE A 119 -12.17 10.12 -11.14
CA ILE A 119 -10.83 10.64 -10.78
C ILE A 119 -9.93 9.51 -10.26
N CYS A 120 -10.42 8.63 -9.38
CA CYS A 120 -9.64 7.51 -8.86
C CYS A 120 -9.28 6.48 -9.95
N LEU A 121 -10.17 6.23 -10.91
CA LEU A 121 -9.90 5.36 -12.06
C LEU A 121 -8.97 6.02 -13.09
N LYS A 122 -8.97 7.35 -13.18
CA LYS A 122 -8.18 8.09 -14.18
C LYS A 122 -6.79 8.50 -13.69
N PHE A 123 -6.60 8.64 -12.38
CA PHE A 123 -5.33 8.98 -11.74
C PHE A 123 -5.13 8.17 -10.45
N PRO A 124 -4.87 6.85 -10.55
CA PRO A 124 -4.49 6.07 -9.39
C PRO A 124 -3.16 6.62 -8.83
N THR A 125 -3.16 7.15 -7.62
CA THR A 125 -1.91 7.40 -6.90
C THR A 125 -1.42 6.05 -6.40
N SER A 126 -0.48 5.44 -7.15
CA SER A 126 0.15 4.20 -6.73
C SER A 126 1.10 4.48 -5.58
N GLY A 127 0.91 3.79 -4.45
CA GLY A 127 1.98 3.64 -3.48
C GLY A 127 2.97 2.62 -4.02
N ASP A 128 4.25 2.99 -4.10
CA ASP A 128 5.31 2.08 -4.53
C ASP A 128 6.21 1.75 -3.34
N TYR A 129 6.58 0.48 -3.19
CA TYR A 129 7.50 0.04 -2.17
C TYR A 129 8.42 -1.06 -2.66
N GLU A 130 9.64 -1.07 -2.13
CA GLU A 130 10.66 -2.06 -2.47
C GLU A 130 11.11 -2.80 -1.21
N TYR A 131 11.12 -4.12 -1.25
CA TYR A 131 11.70 -4.98 -0.22
C TYR A 131 12.47 -6.13 -0.89
N ILE A 132 13.23 -6.89 -0.11
CA ILE A 132 13.94 -8.06 -0.61
C ILE A 132 13.17 -9.29 -0.16
N ASP A 133 12.94 -10.24 -1.06
CA ASP A 133 12.44 -11.55 -0.70
C ASP A 133 13.50 -12.62 -0.91
N ILE A 134 13.46 -13.65 -0.07
CA ILE A 134 14.37 -14.79 -0.14
C ILE A 134 13.53 -16.07 -0.13
N GLY A 135 13.69 -16.88 -1.17
CA GLY A 135 13.20 -18.25 -1.22
C GLY A 135 14.18 -19.21 -0.54
N MET A 136 13.65 -20.12 0.27
CA MET A 136 14.37 -21.29 0.76
C MET A 136 13.51 -22.53 0.48
N GLU A 137 14.15 -23.58 -0.01
CA GLU A 137 13.52 -24.88 -0.13
C GLU A 137 13.56 -25.56 1.24
N ASP A 138 12.40 -25.99 1.74
CA ASP A 138 12.34 -26.86 2.91
C ASP A 138 12.43 -28.32 2.44
N ASP A 139 13.59 -28.91 2.63
CA ASP A 139 13.89 -30.31 2.26
C ASP A 139 12.95 -31.32 2.96
N GLU A 140 12.38 -30.97 4.12
CA GLU A 140 11.52 -31.87 4.90
C GLU A 140 10.04 -31.79 4.46
N SER A 141 9.55 -30.60 4.08
CA SER A 141 8.15 -30.39 3.70
C SER A 141 7.91 -30.38 2.19
N GLY A 142 8.96 -30.24 1.36
CA GLY A 142 8.82 -30.00 -0.07
C GLY A 142 8.11 -28.67 -0.40
N ASN A 143 8.03 -27.76 0.57
CA ASN A 143 7.40 -26.45 0.44
C ASN A 143 8.48 -25.37 0.36
N SER A 144 8.30 -24.41 -0.54
CA SER A 144 9.21 -23.26 -0.63
C SER A 144 8.79 -22.21 0.39
N MET A 145 9.65 -21.94 1.37
CA MET A 145 9.42 -20.92 2.38
C MET A 145 9.96 -19.57 1.89
N LYS A 146 9.13 -18.53 1.98
CA LYS A 146 9.47 -17.17 1.58
C LYS A 146 9.69 -16.27 2.78
N PHE A 147 10.85 -15.62 2.81
CA PHE A 147 11.22 -14.64 3.82
C PHE A 147 11.21 -13.23 3.24
N PHE A 148 10.71 -12.28 4.02
CA PHE A 148 10.70 -10.86 3.72
C PHE A 148 11.84 -10.17 4.47
N VAL A 149 12.66 -9.44 3.74
CA VAL A 149 13.77 -8.66 4.26
C VAL A 149 13.53 -7.18 3.98
N ASP A 150 13.35 -6.41 5.04
CA ASP A 150 13.12 -4.96 4.99
C ASP A 150 14.14 -4.22 5.83
N MET A 151 14.95 -3.38 5.19
CA MET A 151 16.08 -2.69 5.82
C MET A 151 15.67 -1.47 6.65
N ASP A 152 14.45 -0.96 6.45
CA ASP A 152 13.96 0.28 7.06
C ASP A 152 12.59 0.05 7.73
N PHE A 153 12.37 -1.14 8.28
CA PHE A 153 11.07 -1.61 8.77
C PHE A 153 10.49 -0.72 9.88
N LYS A 154 11.30 -0.39 10.88
CA LYS A 154 10.90 0.47 12.02
C LYS A 154 10.33 1.82 11.57
N SER A 155 10.96 2.46 10.58
CA SER A 155 10.54 3.76 10.06
C SER A 155 9.13 3.74 9.46
N GLN A 156 8.70 2.57 8.97
CA GLN A 156 7.37 2.40 8.39
C GLN A 156 6.26 2.56 9.41
N PHE A 157 6.53 2.52 10.72
CA PHE A 157 5.54 2.62 11.80
C PHE A 157 5.62 3.92 12.61
N GLU A 158 6.45 4.89 12.21
CA GLU A 158 6.61 6.15 12.94
C GLU A 158 5.37 7.05 12.87
N LEU A 159 5.00 7.68 14.00
CA LEU A 159 3.90 8.64 14.07
C LEU A 159 4.41 10.04 14.40
N ALA A 160 3.74 11.07 13.90
CA ALA A 160 4.10 12.46 14.18
C ALA A 160 3.92 12.85 15.66
N ARG A 161 2.95 12.23 16.36
CA ARG A 161 2.66 12.47 17.79
C ARG A 161 2.28 11.17 18.48
N PRO A 162 3.23 10.26 18.74
CA PRO A 162 2.93 9.00 19.39
C PRO A 162 2.51 9.24 20.85
N THR A 163 1.65 8.37 21.36
CA THR A 163 1.49 8.19 22.81
C THR A 163 2.75 7.53 23.38
N PRO A 164 3.06 7.71 24.67
CA PRO A 164 4.23 7.07 25.27
C PRO A 164 4.19 5.54 25.13
N THR A 165 2.99 4.96 25.23
CA THR A 165 2.73 3.53 25.04
C THR A 165 3.07 3.06 23.62
N TYR A 166 2.61 3.80 22.59
CA TYR A 166 2.95 3.48 21.21
C TYR A 166 4.44 3.67 20.91
N LYS A 167 5.06 4.69 21.50
CA LYS A 167 6.48 4.95 21.34
C LYS A 167 7.31 3.74 21.83
N GLU A 168 6.98 3.19 22.99
CA GLU A 168 7.62 1.98 23.53
C GLU A 168 7.49 0.78 22.58
N LEU A 169 6.31 0.57 21.98
CA LEU A 169 6.12 -0.49 20.96
C LEU A 169 6.96 -0.27 19.71
N THR A 170 7.08 0.96 19.21
CA THR A 170 7.91 1.24 18.04
C THR A 170 9.40 1.16 18.35
N GLU A 171 9.80 1.42 19.60
CA GLU A 171 11.21 1.36 20.00
C GLU A 171 11.76 -0.06 20.01
N THR A 172 10.94 -1.05 20.34
CA THR A 172 11.30 -2.48 20.31
C THR A 172 11.39 -3.07 18.91
N LEU A 173 10.87 -2.40 17.88
CA LEU A 173 10.93 -2.91 16.51
C LEU A 173 12.38 -2.94 15.99
N PRO A 174 12.77 -4.01 15.28
CA PRO A 174 14.05 -4.05 14.63
C PRO A 174 14.10 -3.07 13.45
N GLN A 175 15.26 -2.47 13.22
CA GLN A 175 15.48 -1.63 12.03
C GLN A 175 15.43 -2.48 10.76
N ILE A 176 16.15 -3.62 10.77
CA ILE A 176 16.14 -4.62 9.70
C ILE A 176 15.21 -5.76 10.14
N PHE A 177 14.11 -5.93 9.42
CA PHE A 177 13.19 -7.04 9.63
C PHE A 177 13.54 -8.19 8.69
N VAL A 178 13.53 -9.41 9.25
CA VAL A 178 13.56 -10.68 8.53
C VAL A 178 12.46 -11.54 9.12
N GLY A 179 11.57 -12.06 8.28
CA GLY A 179 10.52 -12.96 8.75
C GLY A 179 9.59 -13.46 7.66
N THR A 180 8.71 -14.38 8.02
CA THR A 180 7.68 -14.93 7.14
C THR A 180 6.52 -13.97 6.90
N GLU A 181 5.67 -14.30 5.93
CA GLU A 181 4.41 -13.58 5.67
C GLU A 181 3.53 -13.50 6.93
N ASP A 182 3.37 -14.61 7.65
CA ASP A 182 2.54 -14.68 8.85
C ASP A 182 3.08 -13.77 9.97
N LYS A 183 4.39 -13.81 10.20
CA LYS A 183 5.06 -12.96 11.19
C LYS A 183 4.89 -11.49 10.85
N LEU A 184 5.09 -11.13 9.58
CA LEU A 184 4.89 -9.78 9.07
C LEU A 184 3.44 -9.30 9.26
N ASN A 185 2.46 -10.14 8.90
CA ASN A 185 1.04 -9.85 9.05
C ASN A 185 0.64 -9.60 10.51
N ASN A 186 1.12 -10.43 11.42
CA ASN A 186 0.85 -10.30 12.85
C ASN A 186 1.41 -8.99 13.42
N ILE A 187 2.64 -8.63 13.06
CA ILE A 187 3.25 -7.35 13.46
C ILE A 187 2.46 -6.17 12.91
N ILE A 188 2.13 -6.18 11.61
CA ILE A 188 1.36 -5.12 10.96
C ILE A 188 0.00 -4.93 11.64
N SER A 189 -0.72 -6.03 11.90
CA SER A 189 -2.03 -6.00 12.54
C SER A 189 -1.98 -5.37 13.94
N LEU A 190 -1.02 -5.82 14.75
CA LEU A 190 -0.80 -5.33 16.11
C LEU A 190 -0.46 -3.84 16.13
N LEU A 191 0.56 -3.44 15.36
CA LEU A 191 1.03 -2.05 15.33
C LEU A 191 0.00 -1.11 14.71
N CYS A 192 -0.73 -1.52 13.68
CA CYS A 192 -1.79 -0.69 13.11
C CYS A 192 -2.92 -0.47 14.11
N SER A 193 -3.27 -1.49 14.90
CA SER A 193 -4.26 -1.34 15.98
C SER A 193 -3.78 -0.35 17.04
N ALA A 194 -2.55 -0.50 17.52
CA ALA A 194 -1.93 0.40 18.48
C ALA A 194 -1.79 1.83 17.94
N ALA A 195 -1.43 1.99 16.67
CA ALA A 195 -1.31 3.28 15.99
C ALA A 195 -2.66 4.01 15.92
N LYS A 196 -3.73 3.28 15.56
CA LYS A 196 -5.10 3.82 15.55
C LYS A 196 -5.50 4.31 16.94
N GLN A 197 -5.19 3.55 17.98
CA GLN A 197 -5.46 3.94 19.36
C GLN A 197 -4.67 5.21 19.73
N SER A 198 -3.37 5.25 19.46
CA SER A 198 -2.52 6.42 19.70
C SER A 198 -3.02 7.67 18.99
N LEU A 199 -3.44 7.57 17.74
CA LEU A 199 -3.96 8.71 16.97
C LEU A 199 -5.28 9.22 17.54
N LYS A 200 -6.20 8.30 17.90
CA LYS A 200 -7.48 8.65 18.54
C LYS A 200 -7.29 9.35 19.88
N GLU A 201 -6.40 8.82 20.74
CA GLU A 201 -6.08 9.44 22.04
C GLU A 201 -5.49 10.85 21.89
N ARG A 202 -4.80 11.12 20.78
CA ARG A 202 -4.25 12.44 20.46
C ARG A 202 -5.21 13.33 19.68
N GLY A 203 -6.45 12.89 19.42
CA GLY A 203 -7.44 13.63 18.64
C GLY A 203 -7.06 13.81 17.17
N LEU A 204 -6.22 12.92 16.61
CA LEU A 204 -5.77 12.97 15.23
C LEU A 204 -6.60 12.01 14.36
N HIS A 205 -6.94 12.46 13.14
CA HIS A 205 -7.55 11.59 12.15
C HIS A 205 -6.60 10.46 11.75
N ILE A 206 -7.13 9.24 11.57
CA ILE A 206 -6.34 8.08 11.13
C ILE A 206 -6.17 8.18 9.61
N PRO A 207 -4.96 8.42 9.10
CA PRO A 207 -4.77 8.49 7.67
C PRO A 207 -4.90 7.09 7.04
N PRO A 208 -5.26 7.00 5.75
CA PRO A 208 -5.50 5.72 5.08
C PRO A 208 -4.25 4.81 5.08
N TRP A 209 -3.04 5.39 5.05
CA TRP A 209 -1.79 4.63 5.12
C TRP A 209 -1.47 4.04 6.50
N ARG A 210 -2.27 4.35 7.53
CA ARG A 210 -2.19 3.77 8.88
C ARG A 210 -3.26 2.70 9.13
N THR A 211 -3.86 2.19 8.06
CA THR A 211 -4.77 1.04 8.13
C THR A 211 -4.01 -0.26 7.89
N THR A 212 -4.47 -1.34 8.55
CA THR A 212 -3.89 -2.68 8.40
C THR A 212 -3.89 -3.12 6.93
N ALA A 213 -5.00 -2.93 6.22
CA ALA A 213 -5.12 -3.30 4.82
C ALA A 213 -4.12 -2.57 3.91
N TYR A 214 -3.93 -1.25 4.12
CA TYR A 214 -2.94 -0.49 3.36
C TYR A 214 -1.52 -0.98 3.66
N MET A 215 -1.20 -1.16 4.94
CA MET A 215 0.12 -1.64 5.34
C MET A 215 0.38 -3.05 4.84
N GLN A 216 -0.57 -3.98 4.88
CA GLN A 216 -0.42 -5.31 4.28
C GLN A 216 -0.17 -5.23 2.77
N SER A 217 -0.91 -4.39 2.05
CA SER A 217 -0.73 -4.19 0.60
C SER A 217 0.68 -3.73 0.22
N LYS A 218 1.41 -3.12 1.15
CA LYS A 218 2.78 -2.65 0.93
C LYS A 218 3.82 -3.75 0.79
N TRP A 219 3.57 -4.92 1.35
CA TRP A 219 4.46 -6.08 1.23
C TRP A 219 3.79 -7.23 0.46
N LEU A 220 2.47 -7.37 0.57
CA LEU A 220 1.73 -8.55 0.10
C LEU A 220 0.95 -8.32 -1.20
N SER A 221 0.90 -7.09 -1.73
CA SER A 221 0.35 -6.90 -3.07
C SER A 221 1.26 -7.54 -4.13
N GLY A 222 0.74 -7.75 -5.33
CA GLY A 222 1.48 -8.43 -6.41
C GLY A 222 2.88 -7.83 -6.59
N CYS A 223 3.90 -8.60 -6.21
CA CYS A 223 5.29 -8.19 -6.35
C CYS A 223 5.75 -8.37 -7.80
N THR A 224 6.36 -7.33 -8.36
CA THR A 224 7.11 -7.42 -9.62
C THR A 224 8.59 -7.61 -9.30
N HIS A 225 9.19 -8.69 -9.82
CA HIS A 225 10.60 -8.99 -9.61
C HIS A 225 11.42 -8.14 -10.60
N LYS A 226 12.24 -7.22 -10.09
CA LYS A 226 13.17 -6.45 -10.94
C LYS A 226 14.35 -7.33 -11.35
N VAL A 227 14.16 -8.13 -12.39
CA VAL A 227 15.27 -8.83 -13.05
C VAL A 227 16.11 -7.77 -13.77
N SER A 228 17.35 -7.59 -13.32
CA SER A 228 18.34 -6.83 -14.08
C SER A 228 18.59 -7.64 -15.35
N ALA A 229 18.04 -7.18 -16.48
CA ALA A 229 18.10 -7.90 -17.75
C ALA A 229 19.55 -7.93 -18.26
N ASP A 230 20.25 -9.03 -17.98
CA ASP A 230 21.35 -9.47 -18.82
C ASP A 230 20.78 -10.09 -20.08
N LYS A 231 21.17 -9.54 -21.24
CA LYS A 231 20.73 -10.03 -22.55
C LYS A 231 21.42 -11.36 -22.85
N SER A 232 20.81 -12.47 -22.45
CA SER A 232 21.13 -13.79 -22.99
C SER A 232 19.87 -14.46 -23.54
N LYS A 233 19.93 -14.69 -24.85
CA LYS A 233 18.89 -15.22 -25.74
C LYS A 233 18.76 -16.72 -25.57
N ALA A 234 17.59 -17.23 -25.18
CA ALA A 234 17.20 -18.62 -25.43
C ALA A 234 15.68 -18.76 -25.61
N LYS A 235 15.31 -19.40 -26.73
CA LYS A 235 13.98 -19.94 -27.09
C LYS A 235 13.52 -20.88 -25.96
N GLY A 236 12.27 -20.94 -25.49
CA GLY A 236 11.00 -20.95 -26.21
C GLY A 236 10.41 -22.36 -26.07
N VAL A 237 9.49 -22.57 -25.12
CA VAL A 237 8.52 -23.69 -25.12
C VAL A 237 7.19 -23.17 -24.60
N SER A 238 6.18 -23.34 -25.43
CA SER A 238 4.77 -23.00 -25.23
C SER A 238 4.04 -24.13 -24.52
N VAL A 239 3.22 -23.80 -23.52
CA VAL A 239 2.02 -24.56 -23.16
C VAL A 239 0.88 -23.56 -22.99
N THR A 240 -0.20 -23.79 -23.72
CA THR A 240 -1.46 -23.03 -23.79
C THR A 240 -2.45 -23.53 -22.75
N ASP A 241 -3.25 -22.62 -22.19
CA ASP A 241 -4.66 -22.78 -21.78
C ASP A 241 -5.13 -21.36 -21.37
N ASP A 242 -5.71 -20.56 -22.27
CA ASP A 242 -7.14 -20.44 -22.61
C ASP A 242 -8.05 -20.05 -21.42
N TYR A 243 -8.40 -18.75 -21.33
CA TYR A 243 -9.79 -18.30 -21.17
C TYR A 243 -9.88 -16.79 -21.53
N SER A 244 -10.47 -16.53 -22.70
CA SER A 244 -11.17 -15.31 -23.17
C SER A 244 -11.34 -14.12 -22.19
N ASN A 245 -10.86 -12.89 -22.43
CA ASN A 245 -11.07 -11.94 -23.54
C ASN A 245 -12.46 -11.25 -23.54
N TRP A 246 -12.54 -10.07 -22.89
CA TRP A 246 -13.56 -9.03 -23.14
C TRP A 246 -12.92 -7.64 -23.05
N THR A 247 -12.65 -7.02 -24.19
CA THR A 247 -12.53 -5.56 -24.32
C THR A 247 -13.19 -5.12 -25.63
N PRO A 248 -14.13 -4.16 -25.63
CA PRO A 248 -14.73 -3.65 -26.86
C PRO A 248 -13.76 -2.70 -27.59
N SER A 249 -13.61 -2.89 -28.90
CA SER A 249 -12.85 -2.00 -29.78
C SER A 249 -13.56 -0.64 -29.96
N PRO A 250 -12.82 0.49 -29.97
CA PRO A 250 -13.41 1.80 -30.28
C PRO A 250 -13.71 1.95 -31.79
N PRO A 251 -14.79 2.67 -32.17
CA PRO A 251 -15.18 2.81 -33.57
C PRO A 251 -14.23 3.72 -34.37
N ARG A 252 -13.86 3.24 -35.56
CA ARG A 252 -12.92 3.84 -36.50
C ARG A 252 -13.65 4.86 -37.39
N ALA A 253 -13.42 6.15 -37.20
CA ALA A 253 -13.93 7.18 -38.12
C ALA A 253 -13.09 7.19 -39.42
N LYS A 254 -13.75 7.03 -40.58
CA LYS A 254 -13.12 7.05 -41.92
C LYS A 254 -12.87 8.50 -42.37
N PRO A 255 -11.74 8.80 -43.05
CA PRO A 255 -11.46 10.14 -43.56
C PRO A 255 -12.24 10.39 -44.86
N LYS A 256 -13.05 11.46 -44.91
CA LYS A 256 -13.76 11.91 -46.11
C LYS A 256 -13.02 13.08 -46.75
N ARG A 257 -12.27 12.83 -47.84
CA ARG A 257 -11.76 13.86 -48.76
C ARG A 257 -12.94 14.53 -49.46
N ARG A 258 -12.96 15.87 -49.51
CA ARG A 258 -13.59 16.64 -50.59
C ARG A 258 -12.72 17.83 -50.96
N ASN A 259 -12.54 18.00 -52.27
CA ASN A 259 -11.70 18.98 -52.94
C ASN A 259 -12.33 20.39 -52.93
N LEU A 260 -11.42 21.37 -52.94
CA LEU A 260 -11.41 22.72 -53.54
C LEU A 260 -12.70 23.27 -54.17
N GLY A 261 -13.05 24.51 -53.77
CA GLY A 261 -13.97 25.38 -54.50
C GLY A 261 -14.22 26.73 -53.82
N GLY A 262 -13.39 27.72 -54.16
CA GLY A 262 -13.69 29.15 -54.35
C GLY A 262 -14.51 29.96 -53.33
N GLY A 263 -13.98 31.13 -52.97
CA GLY A 263 -14.81 32.29 -52.59
C GLY A 263 -14.24 33.14 -51.46
N SER A 264 -13.58 34.25 -51.81
CA SER A 264 -13.28 35.36 -50.90
C SER A 264 -14.54 35.94 -50.26
N ALA A 265 -14.46 36.29 -48.98
CA ALA A 265 -15.20 37.42 -48.41
C ALA A 265 -14.35 38.08 -47.31
N LEU A 266 -14.25 39.40 -47.44
CA LEU A 266 -13.40 40.34 -46.75
C LEU A 266 -13.82 40.59 -45.28
N SER A 267 -12.90 41.24 -44.54
CA SER A 267 -13.18 42.24 -43.51
C SER A 267 -13.65 41.72 -42.13
N ILE A 268 -13.27 42.27 -40.97
CA ILE A 268 -12.43 43.40 -40.54
C ILE A 268 -12.41 43.34 -38.98
N GLN A 269 -11.45 44.01 -38.36
CA GLN A 269 -11.45 44.58 -36.98
C GLN A 269 -10.85 43.83 -35.77
N PHE A 270 -9.81 44.50 -35.27
CA PHE A 270 -9.32 44.73 -33.90
C PHE A 270 -8.60 43.62 -33.12
N SER A 271 -7.27 43.68 -33.27
CA SER A 271 -6.28 43.49 -32.21
C SER A 271 -6.53 44.39 -31.00
N GLY A 272 -6.25 43.88 -29.80
CA GLY A 272 -5.93 44.72 -28.65
C GLY A 272 -6.30 44.13 -27.30
N MET A 273 -5.35 43.48 -26.63
CA MET A 273 -5.04 43.72 -25.21
C MET A 273 -3.81 42.89 -24.80
N SER A 274 -2.67 43.59 -24.77
CA SER A 274 -1.50 43.24 -23.97
C SER A 274 -1.80 43.54 -22.49
N ILE A 275 -1.48 42.62 -21.59
CA ILE A 275 -1.44 42.87 -20.14
C ILE A 275 0.02 42.72 -19.71
N ASN A 276 0.57 43.83 -19.23
CA ASN A 276 1.92 43.99 -18.70
C ASN A 276 2.13 43.15 -17.44
N CYS A 277 3.33 42.59 -17.31
CA CYS A 277 3.88 42.15 -16.02
C CYS A 277 4.51 43.35 -15.31
N CYS A 278 4.14 43.53 -14.04
CA CYS A 278 4.97 44.12 -12.99
C CYS A 278 5.07 43.10 -11.87
#